data_AF-M8BX36-F1
#
_entry.id   AF-M8BX36-F1
#
_cell.length_a   1.000
_cell.length_b   1.000
_cell.length_c   1.000
_cell.angle_alpha   90.00
_cell.angle_beta   90.00
_cell.angle_gamma   90.00
#
_symmetry.space_group_name_H-M   'P 1'
#
loop_
_entity.id
_entity.type
_entity.pdbx_description
1 polymer ?
#
loop_
_entity_poly.entity_id
_entity_poly.type
_entity_poly.pdbx_seq_one_letter_code
_entity_poly.pdbx_strand_id
1 'polypeptide(L)'
;MRGITFFTLPNDKFQLQPGSDEFLTTYTFGTGTAKHILCKVCGITSFYKQRGNPGEVALSVSCVDPGTITHVHVTPFDGKNWEY
;
A
#
# COMPACT_ATOMS: atom_id res chain seq x y z
N MET A 1 -7.42 7.66 -11.40
CA MET A 1 -6.47 7.23 -10.37
C MET A 1 -7.14 7.30 -9.02
N ARG A 2 -6.99 6.29 -8.16
CA ARG A 2 -7.44 6.37 -6.75
C ARG A 2 -6.44 7.26 -6.01
N GLY A 3 -6.86 8.42 -5.52
CA GLY A 3 -5.99 9.37 -4.80
C GLY A 3 -5.70 8.88 -3.38
N ILE A 4 -4.86 7.85 -3.26
CA ILE A 4 -4.49 7.25 -1.97
C ILE A 4 -3.17 7.83 -1.50
N THR A 5 -3.13 8.33 -0.27
CA THR A 5 -1.89 8.76 0.39
C THR A 5 -1.25 7.57 1.09
N PHE A 6 -0.08 7.18 0.61
CA PHE A 6 0.71 6.10 1.18
C PHE A 6 1.91 6.62 1.96
N PHE A 7 2.32 5.89 2.99
CA PHE A 7 3.67 5.93 3.56
C PHE A 7 4.29 4.54 3.48
N THR A 8 5.62 4.44 3.38
CA THR A 8 6.31 3.16 3.30
C THR A 8 6.96 2.78 4.63
N LEU A 9 7.06 1.48 4.86
CA LEU A 9 7.79 0.89 5.97
C LEU A 9 8.50 -0.39 5.52
N PRO A 10 9.62 -0.77 6.16
CA PRO A 10 10.27 -2.05 5.94
C PRO A 10 9.32 -3.24 6.18
N ASN A 11 9.48 -4.30 5.40
CA ASN A 11 8.67 -5.52 5.52
C ASN A 11 8.71 -6.14 6.93
N ASP A 12 9.82 -6.04 7.66
CA ASP A 12 9.97 -6.59 9.02
C ASP A 12 9.20 -5.79 10.08
N LYS A 13 8.73 -4.59 9.74
CA LYS A 13 7.84 -3.76 10.56
C LYS A 13 6.36 -3.92 10.20
N PHE A 14 6.07 -4.74 9.20
CA PHE A 14 4.71 -5.03 8.77
C PHE A 14 4.33 -6.47 9.12
N GLN A 15 3.20 -6.64 9.80
CA GLN A 15 2.61 -7.95 10.04
C GLN A 15 1.15 -7.93 9.63
N LEU A 16 0.76 -8.87 8.76
CA LEU A 16 -0.64 -9.11 8.47
C LEU A 16 -1.25 -9.88 9.64
N GLN A 17 -2.41 -9.42 10.13
CA GLN A 17 -3.11 -10.11 11.21
C GLN A 17 -3.58 -11.49 10.72
N PRO A 18 -3.49 -12.54 11.56
CA PRO A 18 -3.95 -13.88 11.19
C PRO A 18 -5.39 -13.88 10.68
N GLY A 19 -5.65 -14.61 9.59
CA GLY A 19 -6.96 -14.69 8.95
C GLY A 19 -7.30 -13.52 8.02
N SER A 20 -6.60 -12.38 8.13
CA SER A 20 -6.90 -11.23 7.26
C SER A 20 -6.70 -11.51 5.77
N ASP A 21 -5.83 -12.47 5.44
CA ASP A 21 -5.59 -12.93 4.07
C ASP A 21 -6.86 -13.47 3.38
N GLU A 22 -7.84 -13.97 4.15
CA GLU A 22 -9.11 -14.45 3.60
C GLU A 22 -9.90 -13.34 2.91
N PHE A 23 -9.72 -12.09 3.33
CA PHE A 23 -10.41 -10.92 2.76
C PHE A 23 -9.62 -10.24 1.66
N LEU A 24 -8.39 -10.65 1.40
CA LEU A 24 -7.53 -9.99 0.42
C LEU A 24 -7.68 -10.63 -0.96
N THR A 25 -7.61 -9.78 -1.97
CA THR A 25 -7.36 -10.20 -3.35
C THR A 25 -6.19 -9.41 -3.90
N THR A 26 -5.41 -10.06 -4.75
CA THR A 26 -4.26 -9.45 -5.42
C THR A 26 -4.49 -9.45 -6.91
N TYR A 27 -4.32 -8.29 -7.54
CA TYR A 27 -4.17 -8.22 -8.97
C TYR A 27 -2.80 -7.64 -9.33
N THR A 28 -2.34 -7.98 -10.53
CA THR A 28 -1.09 -7.50 -11.10
C THR A 28 -1.34 -7.07 -12.54
N PHE A 29 -0.49 -6.20 -13.06
CA PHE A 29 -0.50 -5.80 -14.47
C PHE A 29 0.93 -5.49 -14.93
N GLY A 30 1.12 -5.26 -16.23
CA GLY A 30 2.43 -4.97 -16.79
C GLY A 30 3.42 -6.11 -16.55
N THR A 31 4.53 -5.84 -15.86
CA THR A 31 5.55 -6.85 -15.54
C THR A 31 5.13 -7.85 -14.46
N GLY A 32 4.00 -7.63 -13.79
CA GLY A 32 3.52 -8.49 -12.71
C GLY A 32 4.28 -8.36 -11.37
N THR A 33 5.29 -7.50 -11.31
CA THR A 33 6.16 -7.34 -10.14
C THR A 33 5.47 -6.59 -9.01
N ALA A 34 4.73 -5.54 -9.33
CA ALA A 34 3.88 -4.82 -8.39
C ALA A 34 2.68 -5.67 -8.03
N LYS A 35 2.41 -5.82 -6.72
CA LYS A 35 1.23 -6.56 -6.23
C LYS A 35 0.23 -5.58 -5.63
N HIS A 36 -0.88 -5.41 -6.34
CA HIS A 36 -1.97 -4.55 -5.90
C HIS A 36 -2.93 -5.35 -5.03
N ILE A 37 -2.83 -5.13 -3.73
CA ILE A 37 -3.57 -5.88 -2.71
C ILE A 37 -4.75 -5.01 -2.26
N LEU A 38 -5.95 -5.58 -2.23
CA LEU A 38 -7.13 -4.88 -1.74
C LEU A 38 -8.10 -5.85 -1.05
N CYS A 39 -9.00 -5.29 -0.24
CA CYS A 39 -10.09 -6.06 0.36
C CYS A 39 -11.11 -6.44 -0.71
N LYS A 40 -11.35 -7.74 -0.89
CA LYS A 40 -12.34 -8.26 -1.85
C LYS A 40 -13.80 -7.98 -1.45
N VAL A 41 -14.03 -7.57 -0.20
CA VAL A 41 -15.37 -7.25 0.34
C VAL A 41 -15.73 -5.79 0.09
N CYS A 42 -14.83 -4.84 0.41
CA CYS A 42 -15.12 -3.40 0.32
C CYS A 42 -14.32 -2.65 -0.76
N GLY A 43 -13.31 -3.28 -1.37
CA GLY A 43 -12.50 -2.68 -2.43
C GLY A 43 -11.38 -1.74 -1.95
N ILE A 44 -11.19 -1.57 -0.64
CA ILE A 44 -10.17 -0.68 -0.06
C ILE A 44 -8.77 -1.30 -0.19
N THR A 45 -7.81 -0.49 -0.61
CA THR A 45 -6.38 -0.81 -0.61
C THR A 45 -5.75 -0.31 0.70
N SER A 46 -5.67 -1.19 1.70
CA SER A 46 -5.03 -0.87 2.97
C SER A 46 -3.50 -0.87 2.85
N PHE A 47 -2.94 -1.76 2.04
CA PHE A 47 -1.51 -1.82 1.77
C PHE A 47 -1.18 -2.25 0.35
N TYR A 48 0.05 -1.98 -0.08
CA TYR A 48 0.54 -2.21 -1.43
C TYR A 48 2.01 -2.66 -1.40
N LYS A 49 2.38 -3.62 -2.27
CA LYS A 49 3.79 -4.01 -2.48
C LYS A 49 4.28 -3.47 -3.81
N GLN A 50 5.20 -2.52 -3.73
CA GLN A 50 5.67 -1.77 -4.89
C GLN A 50 6.72 -2.54 -5.68
N ARG A 51 6.82 -2.26 -6.98
CA ARG A 51 7.92 -2.79 -7.81
C ARG A 51 9.28 -2.19 -7.44
N GLY A 52 9.34 -0.87 -7.27
CA GLY A 52 10.59 -0.14 -7.02
C GLY A 52 11.24 -0.46 -5.67
N ASN A 53 10.40 -0.72 -4.66
CA ASN A 53 10.83 -0.98 -3.28
C ASN A 53 10.34 -2.35 -2.79
N PRO A 54 10.90 -3.47 -3.28
CA PRO A 54 10.44 -4.82 -2.91
C PRO A 54 10.66 -5.16 -1.42
N GLY A 55 11.57 -4.45 -0.74
CA GLY A 55 11.82 -4.57 0.70
C GLY A 55 10.81 -3.84 1.60
N GLU A 56 9.87 -3.10 1.01
CA GLU A 56 8.93 -2.24 1.73
C GLU A 56 7.48 -2.59 1.45
N VAL A 57 6.63 -2.19 2.39
CA VAL A 57 5.17 -2.18 2.26
C VAL A 57 4.72 -0.73 2.29
N ALA A 58 3.83 -0.35 1.39
CA ALA A 58 3.16 0.95 1.42
C ALA A 58 1.82 0.81 2.13
N LEU A 59 1.59 1.56 3.22
CA LEU A 59 0.33 1.59 3.97
C LEU A 59 -0.47 2.86 3.66
N SER A 60 -1.78 2.69 3.49
CA SER A 60 -2.70 3.82 3.33
C SER A 60 -2.86 4.55 4.66
N VAL A 61 -2.59 5.86 4.67
CA VAL A 61 -2.75 6.71 5.87
C VAL A 61 -4.18 6.63 6.41
N SER A 62 -5.19 6.55 5.52
CA SER A 62 -6.60 6.46 5.90
C SER A 62 -6.97 5.14 6.60
N CYS A 63 -6.11 4.13 6.56
CA CYS A 63 -6.33 2.82 7.18
C CYS A 63 -5.59 2.64 8.50
N VAL A 64 -4.94 3.68 9.02
CA VAL A 64 -4.30 3.66 10.34
C VAL A 64 -5.30 4.05 11.41
N ASP A 65 -5.21 3.39 12.57
CA ASP A 65 -6.11 3.63 13.69
C ASP A 65 -6.13 5.12 14.09
N PRO A 66 -7.33 5.71 14.30
CA PRO A 66 -7.48 7.10 14.69
C PRO A 66 -6.64 7.44 15.93
N GLY A 67 -5.94 8.58 15.88
CA GLY A 67 -5.07 9.05 16.98
C GLY A 67 -3.64 8.54 16.93
N THR A 68 -3.32 7.56 16.07
CA THR A 68 -1.93 7.08 15.89
C THR A 68 -1.07 8.10 15.16
N ILE A 69 -1.63 8.76 14.15
CA ILE A 69 -0.93 9.75 13.32
C ILE A 69 -1.31 11.15 13.79
N THR A 70 -0.32 11.93 14.21
CA THR A 70 -0.52 13.31 14.70
C THR A 70 -0.31 14.35 13.61
N HIS A 71 0.47 14.04 12.58
CA HIS A 71 0.76 14.93 11.47
C HIS A 71 1.10 14.14 10.20
N VAL A 72 0.70 14.66 9.03
CA VAL A 72 1.00 14.09 7.72
C VAL A 72 1.50 15.19 6.80
N HIS A 73 2.71 15.02 6.26
CA HIS A 73 3.23 15.85 5.19
C HIS A 73 3.12 15.09 3.87
N VAL A 74 2.38 15.63 2.90
CA VAL A 74 2.13 14.97 1.62
C VAL A 74 2.94 15.63 0.52
N THR A 75 3.82 14.85 -0.13
CA THR A 75 4.52 15.25 -1.34
C THR A 75 3.88 14.59 -2.56
N PRO A 76 3.58 15.35 -3.63
CA PRO A 76 3.15 14.76 -4.89
C PRO A 76 4.24 13.84 -5.45
N PHE A 77 3.84 12.68 -5.98
CA PHE A 77 4.73 11.73 -6.66
C PHE A 77 4.39 11.66 -8.14
N ASP A 78 5.40 11.84 -9.01
CA ASP A 78 5.23 11.67 -10.45
C ASP A 78 5.29 10.18 -10.82
N GLY A 79 4.12 9.53 -10.84
CA GLY A 79 4.01 8.13 -11.22
C GLY A 79 4.28 7.82 -12.70
N LYS A 80 4.43 8.83 -13.58
CA LYS A 80 4.74 8.62 -15.00
C LYS A 80 6.23 8.51 -15.26
N ASN A 81 7.03 9.22 -14.47
CA ASN A 81 8.40 9.59 -14.76
C ASN A 81 9.32 9.25 -13.57
N TRP A 82 9.17 8.05 -12.99
CA TRP A 82 9.85 7.70 -11.73
C TRP A 82 11.07 6.79 -11.90
N GLU A 83 11.33 6.27 -13.10
CA GLU A 83 12.36 5.24 -13.37
C GLU A 83 13.67 5.80 -13.96
N TYR A 84 13.92 7.10 -13.81
CA TYR A 84 15.13 7.73 -14.37
C TYR A 84 16.41 7.36 -13.61
#